data_AF-A0AAD3H8Y0-F1
#
_entry.id   AF-A0AAD3H8Y0-F1
#
_cell.length_a   1.000
_cell.length_b   1.000
_cell.length_c   1.000
_cell.angle_alpha   90.00
_cell.angle_beta   90.00
_cell.angle_gamma   90.00
#
_symmetry.space_group_name_H-M   'P 1'
#
loop_
_entity.id
_entity.type
_entity.pdbx_description
1 polymer ?
#
loop_
_entity_poly.entity_id
_entity_poly.type
_entity_poly.pdbx_seq_one_letter_code
_entity_poly.pdbx_strand_id
1 'polypeptide(L)'
;MRRFNHKAFLFVTLMTLTSAMAFSSKSAYNKRSSVASALFIFNKRANNSGSSNLPKYDAETDRYSSAVATSKDFYPPYESLLRNGPLPLITRLTSPDKYEQAVFKYQYESKETDLVEAQANMDAFFSAPDVWAQQKMLEQRGEREVYKYGKPLDPERVALSSIWGGFVLVIIGKLIYLNVLKMM
;
A
#
# COMPACT_ATOMS: atom_id res chain seq x y z
N MET A 1 1.69 -22.53 -55.96
CA MET A 1 1.77 -21.14 -55.45
C MET A 1 0.51 -20.82 -54.64
N ARG A 2 0.57 -20.90 -53.30
CA ARG A 2 -0.52 -20.47 -52.40
C ARG A 2 -0.14 -19.12 -51.79
N ARG A 3 -0.89 -18.07 -52.11
CA ARG A 3 -0.69 -16.73 -51.53
C ARG A 3 -1.23 -16.73 -50.10
N PHE A 4 -0.33 -16.61 -49.12
CA PHE A 4 -0.69 -16.44 -47.71
C PHE A 4 -1.21 -15.01 -47.49
N ASN A 5 -2.46 -14.90 -47.04
CA ASN A 5 -3.13 -13.63 -46.76
C ASN A 5 -2.67 -13.06 -45.42
N HIS A 6 -1.72 -12.11 -45.45
CA HIS A 6 -1.21 -11.40 -44.26
C HIS A 6 -2.29 -10.66 -43.45
N LYS A 7 -3.47 -10.39 -44.03
CA LYS A 7 -4.56 -9.68 -43.34
C LYS A 7 -5.26 -10.52 -42.28
N ALA A 8 -5.23 -11.85 -42.38
CA ALA A 8 -5.86 -12.72 -41.38
C ALA A 8 -5.04 -12.83 -40.09
N PHE A 9 -3.71 -12.66 -40.16
CA PHE A 9 -2.83 -12.79 -39.00
C PHE A 9 -2.86 -11.55 -38.10
N LEU A 10 -3.16 -10.37 -38.66
CA LEU A 10 -3.27 -9.11 -37.92
C LEU A 10 -4.59 -8.95 -37.15
N PHE A 11 -5.63 -9.72 -37.50
CA PHE A 11 -6.92 -9.67 -36.81
C PHE A 11 -6.97 -10.55 -35.56
N VAL A 12 -6.22 -11.66 -35.55
CA VAL A 12 -6.19 -12.60 -34.42
C VAL A 12 -5.32 -12.08 -33.27
N THR A 13 -4.27 -11.32 -33.54
CA THR A 13 -3.44 -10.71 -32.48
C THR A 13 -4.06 -9.47 -31.84
N LEU A 14 -5.05 -8.83 -32.47
CA LEU A 14 -5.77 -7.70 -31.87
C LEU A 14 -6.93 -8.14 -30.96
N MET A 15 -7.43 -9.36 -31.10
CA MET A 15 -8.51 -9.90 -30.26
C MET A 15 -8.05 -10.60 -28.97
N THR A 16 -6.78 -10.99 -28.85
CA THR A 16 -6.26 -11.55 -27.58
C THR A 16 -5.78 -10.48 -26.60
N LEU A 17 -5.67 -9.22 -27.02
CA LEU A 17 -5.30 -8.10 -26.14
C LEU A 17 -6.50 -7.43 -25.46
N THR A 18 -7.74 -7.72 -25.88
CA THR A 18 -8.95 -7.06 -25.35
C THR A 18 -9.69 -7.88 -24.29
N SER A 19 -9.40 -9.17 -24.13
CA SER A 19 -10.11 -10.03 -23.16
C SER A 19 -9.52 -10.02 -21.74
N ALA A 20 -8.45 -9.29 -21.47
CA ALA A 20 -7.85 -9.18 -20.14
C ALA A 20 -8.32 -7.96 -19.33
N MET A 21 -9.21 -7.09 -19.87
CA MET A 21 -9.67 -5.88 -19.17
C MET A 21 -11.15 -5.89 -18.77
N ALA A 22 -11.82 -7.05 -18.83
CA ALA A 22 -13.18 -7.19 -18.34
C ALA A 22 -13.21 -7.57 -16.84
N PHE A 23 -12.54 -6.81 -15.98
CA PHE A 23 -12.94 -6.73 -14.57
C PHE A 23 -13.87 -5.53 -14.41
N SER A 24 -15.15 -5.87 -14.38
CA SER A 24 -16.33 -5.05 -14.10
C SER A 24 -16.06 -4.00 -13.01
N SER A 25 -15.84 -2.76 -13.44
CA SER A 25 -15.93 -1.56 -12.61
C SER A 25 -17.37 -1.05 -12.65
N LYS A 26 -18.21 -1.52 -11.72
CA LYS A 26 -19.41 -0.76 -11.33
C LYS A 26 -18.95 0.44 -10.52
N SER A 27 -18.68 1.53 -11.23
CA SER A 27 -18.53 2.86 -10.64
C SER A 27 -19.92 3.42 -10.34
N ALA A 28 -20.27 3.53 -9.06
CA ALA A 28 -21.25 4.49 -8.56
C ALA A 28 -21.16 4.61 -7.03
N TYR A 29 -20.23 5.41 -6.53
CA TYR A 29 -20.53 6.26 -5.39
C TYR A 29 -19.64 7.51 -5.41
N ASN A 30 -20.17 8.57 -6.02
CA ASN A 30 -19.64 9.92 -5.86
C ASN A 30 -19.94 10.36 -4.43
N LYS A 31 -18.96 10.21 -3.53
CA LYS A 31 -18.92 11.02 -2.32
C LYS A 31 -17.48 11.47 -2.12
N ARG A 32 -17.21 12.71 -2.55
CA ARG A 32 -16.14 13.53 -1.96
C ARG A 32 -16.46 13.67 -0.47
N SER A 33 -16.08 12.69 0.35
CA SER A 33 -16.02 12.85 1.80
C SER A 33 -14.57 12.80 2.22
N SER A 34 -13.99 13.99 2.19
CA SER A 34 -13.09 14.50 3.21
C SER A 34 -12.01 13.52 3.70
N VAL A 35 -10.80 13.70 3.20
CA VAL A 35 -9.56 13.18 3.82
C VAL A 35 -9.51 13.53 5.32
N ALA A 36 -10.20 14.59 5.76
CA ALA A 36 -10.32 14.90 7.18
C ALA A 36 -11.12 13.85 7.97
N SER A 37 -12.12 13.18 7.36
CA SER A 37 -12.95 12.18 8.03
C SER A 37 -12.18 10.91 8.40
N ALA A 38 -11.13 10.52 7.67
CA ALA A 38 -10.30 9.36 8.00
C ALA A 38 -9.52 9.57 9.31
N LEU A 39 -9.08 10.80 9.59
CA LEU A 39 -8.39 11.17 10.83
C LEU A 39 -9.33 11.23 12.04
N PHE A 40 -10.63 11.46 11.83
CA PHE A 40 -11.65 11.55 12.91
C PHE A 40 -12.19 10.18 13.36
N ILE A 41 -11.82 9.07 12.71
CA ILE A 41 -12.26 7.71 13.07
C ILE A 41 -11.73 7.27 14.46
N PHE A 42 -10.72 7.96 14.99
CA PHE A 42 -10.10 7.66 16.29
C PHE A 42 -10.54 8.57 17.44
N ASN A 43 -11.65 9.30 17.31
CA ASN A 43 -12.12 10.20 18.37
C ASN A 43 -12.82 9.48 19.54
N LYS A 44 -12.19 8.42 20.08
CA LYS A 44 -12.50 7.89 21.41
C LYS A 44 -11.40 8.33 22.35
N ARG A 45 -11.65 9.46 23.02
CA ARG A 45 -10.94 10.01 24.18
C ARG A 45 -10.10 8.94 24.89
N ALA A 46 -8.79 9.01 24.71
CA ALA A 46 -7.82 8.12 25.33
C ALA A 46 -7.80 8.35 26.85
N ASN A 47 -8.56 7.54 27.59
CA ASN A 47 -8.27 7.35 29.01
C ASN A 47 -6.97 6.55 29.10
N ASN A 48 -5.91 7.22 29.57
CA ASN A 48 -4.62 6.66 29.94
C ASN A 48 -4.83 5.57 31.01
N SER A 49 -4.87 4.31 30.58
CA SER A 49 -4.73 3.17 31.49
C SER A 49 -4.01 2.03 30.79
N GLY A 50 -2.71 1.92 31.06
CA GLY A 50 -2.01 0.64 31.24
C GLY A 50 -1.74 -0.22 30.01
N SER A 51 -0.79 0.19 29.16
CA SER A 51 0.09 -0.75 28.45
C SER A 51 1.47 -0.11 28.36
N SER A 52 2.48 -0.74 28.94
CA SER A 52 3.86 -0.19 29.03
C SER A 52 4.52 0.03 27.66
N ASN A 53 3.94 -0.54 26.59
CA ASN A 53 4.56 -0.61 25.27
C ASN A 53 3.93 0.34 24.23
N LEU A 54 2.87 1.07 24.59
CA LEU A 54 2.24 2.03 23.68
C LEU A 54 3.02 3.36 23.68
N PRO A 55 3.07 4.07 22.53
CA PRO A 55 3.64 5.41 22.47
C PRO A 55 2.93 6.38 23.41
N LYS A 56 3.65 7.39 23.90
CA LYS A 56 3.12 8.49 24.70
C LYS A 56 3.04 9.73 23.84
N TYR A 57 1.92 10.45 23.96
CA TYR A 57 1.74 11.76 23.36
C TYR A 57 2.35 12.83 24.27
N ASP A 58 3.25 13.63 23.70
CA ASP A 58 3.83 14.80 24.33
C ASP A 58 3.14 16.07 23.80
N ALA A 59 2.45 16.76 24.69
CA ALA A 59 1.68 17.96 24.36
C ALA A 59 2.56 19.20 24.13
N GLU A 60 3.81 19.21 24.62
CA GLU A 60 4.73 20.33 24.43
C GLU A 60 5.32 20.32 23.02
N THR A 61 5.58 19.13 22.49
CA THR A 61 6.19 18.94 21.17
C THR A 61 5.21 18.53 20.07
N ASP A 62 3.94 18.26 20.41
CA ASP A 62 2.90 17.70 19.52
C ASP A 62 3.39 16.42 18.80
N ARG A 63 4.07 15.55 19.56
CA ARG A 63 4.73 14.35 19.03
C ARG A 63 4.41 13.12 19.84
N TYR A 64 4.47 11.99 19.16
CA TYR A 64 4.38 10.68 19.77
C TYR A 64 5.78 10.12 19.95
N SER A 65 6.08 9.64 21.16
CA SER A 65 7.34 9.01 21.51
C SER A 65 7.08 7.63 22.09
N SER A 66 7.72 6.60 21.55
CA SER A 66 7.66 5.27 22.15
C SER A 66 8.76 5.14 23.21
N ALA A 67 8.40 4.57 24.36
CA ALA A 67 9.38 4.26 25.41
C ALA A 67 10.16 2.96 25.10
N VAL A 68 9.69 2.15 24.14
CA VAL A 68 10.19 0.80 23.86
C VAL A 68 10.67 0.65 22.42
N ALA A 69 9.92 1.19 21.45
CA ALA A 69 10.26 1.07 20.04
C ALA A 69 11.10 2.26 19.56
N THR A 70 12.26 1.97 18.98
CA THR A 70 13.10 2.96 18.28
C THR A 70 12.91 2.81 16.78
N SER A 71 13.31 3.82 15.99
CA SER A 71 13.35 3.73 14.52
C SER A 71 14.09 2.50 13.97
N LYS A 72 14.99 1.89 14.76
CA LYS A 72 15.69 0.63 14.45
C LYS A 72 14.80 -0.61 14.46
N ASP A 73 13.69 -0.58 15.20
CA ASP A 73 12.75 -1.70 15.28
C ASP A 73 11.78 -1.70 14.09
N PHE A 74 11.87 -0.69 13.22
CA PHE A 74 11.06 -0.63 12.02
C PHE A 74 11.55 -1.65 11.00
N TYR A 75 10.62 -2.33 10.32
CA TYR A 75 11.03 -3.19 9.23
C TYR A 75 11.63 -2.35 8.10
N PRO A 76 12.57 -2.89 7.31
CA PRO A 76 13.23 -2.12 6.26
C PRO A 76 12.26 -1.53 5.24
N PRO A 77 12.52 -0.33 4.66
CA PRO A 77 11.61 0.30 3.71
C PRO A 77 11.25 -0.55 2.48
N TYR A 78 12.11 -1.47 2.04
CA TYR A 78 11.81 -2.36 0.93
C TYR A 78 10.65 -3.32 1.25
N GLU A 79 10.40 -3.65 2.52
CA GLU A 79 9.23 -4.46 2.87
C GLU A 79 7.92 -3.69 2.65
N SER A 80 7.92 -2.36 2.80
CA SER A 80 6.77 -1.53 2.45
C SER A 80 6.41 -1.66 0.97
N LEU A 81 7.43 -1.74 0.10
CA LEU A 81 7.25 -1.98 -1.34
C LEU A 81 6.59 -3.33 -1.60
N LEU A 82 7.06 -4.39 -0.92
CA LEU A 82 6.56 -5.74 -1.10
C LEU A 82 5.14 -5.93 -0.53
N ARG A 83 4.79 -5.20 0.54
CA ARG A 83 3.49 -5.32 1.21
C ARG A 83 2.40 -4.49 0.56
N ASN A 84 2.68 -3.20 0.36
CA ASN A 84 1.66 -2.19 0.04
C ASN A 84 2.03 -1.33 -1.19
N GLY A 85 3.14 -1.65 -1.87
CA GLY A 85 3.52 -1.02 -3.13
C GLY A 85 4.47 0.18 -2.99
N PRO A 86 4.72 0.91 -4.09
CA PRO A 86 5.80 1.89 -4.16
C PRO A 86 5.54 3.19 -3.40
N LEU A 87 4.27 3.56 -3.21
CA LEU A 87 3.90 4.80 -2.50
C LEU A 87 4.38 4.86 -1.04
N PRO A 88 4.13 3.84 -0.20
CA PRO A 88 4.66 3.86 1.16
C PRO A 88 6.19 3.83 1.20
N LEU A 89 6.85 3.13 0.27
CA LEU A 89 8.32 3.20 0.14
C LEU A 89 8.79 4.64 -0.11
N ILE A 90 8.18 5.33 -1.08
CA ILE A 90 8.54 6.73 -1.40
C ILE A 90 8.29 7.62 -0.18
N THR A 91 7.18 7.44 0.52
CA THR A 91 6.84 8.22 1.72
C THR A 91 7.89 8.04 2.82
N ARG A 92 8.36 6.81 3.03
CA ARG A 92 9.42 6.50 4.01
C ARG A 92 10.76 7.12 3.62
N LEU A 93 11.09 7.14 2.34
CA LEU A 93 12.36 7.71 1.85
C LEU A 93 12.36 9.25 1.84
N THR A 94 11.21 9.87 1.54
CA THR A 94 11.10 11.33 1.38
C THR A 94 10.63 12.05 2.65
N SER A 95 9.96 11.36 3.56
CA SER A 95 9.40 11.94 4.79
C SER A 95 9.43 10.95 5.96
N PRO A 96 10.63 10.48 6.37
CA PRO A 96 10.77 9.45 7.41
C PRO A 96 10.18 9.87 8.76
N ASP A 97 10.44 11.10 9.22
CA ASP A 97 9.92 11.61 10.51
C ASP A 97 8.39 11.62 10.53
N LYS A 98 7.75 12.11 9.46
CA LYS A 98 6.27 12.12 9.36
C LYS A 98 5.69 10.71 9.32
N TYR A 99 6.38 9.79 8.68
CA TYR A 99 5.98 8.39 8.63
C TYR A 99 6.04 7.75 10.02
N GLU A 100 7.15 7.91 10.73
CA GLU A 100 7.31 7.39 12.10
C GLU A 100 6.25 7.96 13.05
N GLN A 101 6.02 9.27 12.98
CA GLN A 101 4.98 9.93 13.77
C GLN A 101 3.57 9.41 13.42
N ALA A 102 3.28 9.12 12.15
CA ALA A 102 2.01 8.52 11.76
C ALA A 102 1.83 7.10 12.32
N VAL A 103 2.89 6.28 12.32
CA VAL A 103 2.88 4.94 12.92
C VAL A 103 2.64 5.01 14.43
N PHE A 104 3.37 5.87 15.14
CA PHE A 104 3.20 6.01 16.59
C PHE A 104 1.85 6.60 16.97
N LYS A 105 1.35 7.56 16.19
CA LYS A 105 0.00 8.09 16.34
C LYS A 105 -1.03 6.97 16.18
N TYR A 106 -0.90 6.14 15.15
CA TYR A 106 -1.79 5.00 14.95
C TYR A 106 -1.72 4.02 16.13
N GLN A 107 -0.53 3.62 16.58
CA GLN A 107 -0.39 2.74 17.76
C GLN A 107 -1.08 3.32 18.99
N TYR A 108 -0.93 4.62 19.25
CA TYR A 108 -1.58 5.28 20.36
C TYR A 108 -3.10 5.27 20.23
N GLU A 109 -3.62 5.66 19.07
CA GLU A 109 -5.05 5.81 18.82
C GLU A 109 -5.80 4.47 18.71
N SER A 110 -5.21 3.49 18.01
CA SER A 110 -5.79 2.16 17.83
C SER A 110 -5.47 1.20 18.99
N LYS A 111 -4.57 1.59 19.89
CA LYS A 111 -3.98 0.72 20.93
C LYS A 111 -3.30 -0.53 20.36
N GLU A 112 -2.77 -0.42 19.15
CA GLU A 112 -2.01 -1.51 18.52
C GLU A 112 -0.63 -1.62 19.19
N THR A 113 -0.36 -2.79 19.75
CA THR A 113 0.90 -3.07 20.44
C THR A 113 1.97 -3.61 19.50
N ASP A 114 1.57 -4.23 18.40
CA ASP A 114 2.52 -4.74 17.41
C ASP A 114 2.96 -3.63 16.46
N LEU A 115 4.26 -3.31 16.51
CA LEU A 115 4.87 -2.29 15.68
C LEU A 115 4.83 -2.67 14.19
N VAL A 116 4.94 -3.96 13.85
CA VAL A 116 4.89 -4.44 12.46
C VAL A 116 3.49 -4.26 11.89
N GLU A 117 2.47 -4.63 12.67
CA GLU A 117 1.07 -4.41 12.28
C GLU A 117 0.76 -2.92 12.14
N ALA A 118 1.26 -2.07 13.05
CA ALA A 118 1.07 -0.63 12.97
C ALA A 118 1.72 -0.01 11.71
N GLN A 119 2.96 -0.39 11.39
CA GLN A 119 3.63 0.03 10.15
C GLN A 119 2.87 -0.44 8.92
N ALA A 120 2.42 -1.70 8.90
CA ALA A 120 1.70 -2.24 7.76
C ALA A 120 0.32 -1.58 7.56
N ASN A 121 -0.34 -1.17 8.65
CA ASN A 121 -1.57 -0.37 8.58
C ASN A 121 -1.31 1.03 8.02
N MET A 122 -0.23 1.70 8.44
CA MET A 122 0.11 3.01 7.88
C MET A 122 0.56 2.92 6.43
N ASP A 123 1.28 1.87 6.06
CA ASP A 123 1.62 1.62 4.65
C ASP A 123 0.36 1.43 3.79
N ALA A 124 -0.66 0.75 4.30
CA ALA A 124 -1.96 0.60 3.63
C ALA A 124 -2.73 1.93 3.56
N PHE A 125 -2.66 2.76 4.60
CA PHE A 125 -3.21 4.11 4.58
C PHE A 125 -2.54 5.00 3.52
N PHE A 126 -1.21 4.96 3.43
CA PHE A 126 -0.47 5.76 2.44
C PHE A 126 -0.65 5.27 1.00
N SER A 127 -0.96 3.99 0.79
CA SER A 127 -1.22 3.45 -0.54
C SER A 127 -2.65 3.75 -1.03
N ALA A 128 -3.65 3.60 -0.16
CA ALA A 128 -5.07 3.78 -0.48
C ALA A 128 -5.88 4.26 0.74
N PRO A 129 -5.86 5.57 1.08
CA PRO A 129 -6.41 6.08 2.33
C PRO A 129 -7.94 5.96 2.43
N ASP A 130 -8.65 6.06 1.31
CA ASP A 130 -10.10 5.95 1.21
C ASP A 130 -10.59 4.52 1.46
N VAL A 131 -9.94 3.54 0.82
CA VAL A 131 -10.23 2.12 1.00
C VAL A 131 -9.90 1.69 2.43
N TRP A 132 -8.75 2.12 2.94
CA TRP A 132 -8.34 1.84 4.31
C TRP A 132 -9.34 2.41 5.32
N ALA A 133 -9.76 3.67 5.17
CA ALA A 133 -10.71 4.30 6.08
C ALA A 133 -12.06 3.58 6.07
N GLN A 134 -12.57 3.23 4.88
CA GLN A 134 -13.80 2.46 4.75
C GLN A 134 -13.67 1.10 5.46
N GLN A 135 -12.54 0.42 5.27
CA GLN A 135 -12.29 -0.85 5.92
C GLN A 135 -12.27 -0.72 7.45
N LYS A 136 -11.57 0.26 8.00
CA LYS A 136 -11.56 0.51 9.46
C LYS A 136 -12.93 0.84 10.01
N MET A 137 -13.76 1.58 9.26
CA MET A 137 -15.15 1.82 9.65
C MET A 137 -15.98 0.53 9.70
N LEU A 138 -15.80 -0.38 8.73
CA LEU A 138 -16.49 -1.67 8.71
C LEU A 138 -16.03 -2.59 9.85
N GLU A 139 -14.72 -2.60 10.15
CA GLU A 139 -14.13 -3.32 11.29
C GLU A 139 -14.71 -2.80 12.62
N GLN A 140 -14.81 -1.48 12.79
CA GLN A 140 -15.41 -0.87 13.99
C GLN A 140 -16.90 -1.19 14.17
N ARG A 141 -17.64 -1.36 13.07
CA ARG A 141 -19.05 -1.75 13.09
C ARG A 141 -19.27 -3.25 13.31
N GLY A 142 -18.20 -4.05 13.26
CA GLY A 142 -18.29 -5.51 13.31
C GLY A 142 -18.86 -6.14 12.03
N GLU A 143 -18.99 -5.38 10.95
CA GLU A 143 -19.47 -5.88 9.64
C GLU A 143 -18.38 -6.62 8.87
N ARG A 144 -17.11 -6.48 9.30
CA ARG A 144 -15.95 -7.14 8.73
C ARG A 144 -14.97 -7.50 9.84
N GLU A 145 -14.30 -8.64 9.71
CA GLU A 145 -13.21 -9.04 10.60
C GLU A 145 -12.02 -8.08 10.51
N VAL A 146 -11.31 -7.88 11.63
CA VAL A 146 -10.10 -7.05 11.68
C VAL A 146 -9.02 -7.67 10.79
N TYR A 147 -8.66 -6.95 9.72
CA TYR A 147 -7.63 -7.43 8.81
C TYR A 147 -6.25 -7.14 9.39
N LYS A 148 -5.40 -8.18 9.41
CA LYS A 148 -4.00 -8.08 9.80
C LYS A 148 -3.13 -7.77 8.58
N TYR A 149 -2.57 -6.56 8.53
CA TYR A 149 -1.68 -6.09 7.48
C TYR A 149 -0.22 -6.55 7.69
N GLY A 150 0.17 -6.82 8.93
CA GLY A 150 1.50 -7.27 9.35
C GLY A 150 1.77 -8.75 9.11
N LYS A 151 0.87 -9.49 8.43
CA LYS A 151 1.06 -10.91 8.09
C LYS A 151 2.42 -11.11 7.41
N PRO A 152 3.14 -12.22 7.71
CA PRO A 152 4.41 -12.51 7.05
C PRO A 152 4.21 -12.54 5.53
N LEU A 153 5.18 -11.98 4.81
CA LEU A 153 5.18 -12.00 3.36
C LEU A 153 5.26 -13.45 2.87
N ASP A 154 4.41 -13.80 1.91
CA ASP A 154 4.44 -15.09 1.25
C ASP A 154 5.64 -15.13 0.30
N PRO A 155 6.70 -15.92 0.60
CA PRO A 155 7.93 -15.90 -0.17
C PRO A 155 7.73 -16.39 -1.60
N GLU A 156 6.79 -17.30 -1.83
CA GLU A 156 6.48 -17.80 -3.17
C GLU A 156 5.84 -16.70 -4.03
N ARG A 157 4.85 -15.99 -3.48
CA ARG A 157 4.22 -14.85 -4.15
C ARG A 157 5.22 -13.75 -4.45
N VAL A 158 6.10 -13.43 -3.50
CA VAL A 158 7.14 -12.41 -3.67
C VAL A 158 8.12 -12.83 -4.77
N ALA A 159 8.59 -14.08 -4.77
CA ALA A 159 9.51 -14.59 -5.78
C ALA A 159 8.88 -14.55 -7.17
N LEU A 160 7.65 -15.08 -7.32
CA LEU A 160 6.95 -15.11 -8.60
C LEU A 160 6.69 -13.69 -9.15
N SER A 161 6.25 -12.77 -8.28
CA SER A 161 6.00 -11.37 -8.67
C SER A 161 7.29 -10.66 -9.07
N SER A 162 8.41 -10.96 -8.39
CA SER A 162 9.72 -10.38 -8.71
C SER A 162 10.26 -10.88 -10.05
N ILE A 163 10.15 -12.18 -10.32
CA ILE A 163 10.56 -12.78 -11.59
C ILE A 163 9.76 -12.19 -12.75
N TRP A 164 8.43 -12.13 -12.62
CA TRP A 164 7.57 -11.53 -13.64
C TRP A 164 7.82 -10.03 -13.82
N GLY A 165 7.98 -9.29 -12.72
CA GLY A 165 8.34 -7.88 -12.77
C GLY A 165 9.66 -7.65 -13.52
N GLY A 166 10.68 -8.46 -13.24
CA GLY A 166 11.96 -8.42 -13.94
C GLY A 166 11.81 -8.72 -15.43
N PHE A 167 11.04 -9.75 -15.80
CA PHE A 167 10.77 -10.08 -17.20
C PHE A 167 10.11 -8.93 -17.96
N VAL A 168 9.09 -8.29 -17.36
CA VAL A 168 8.40 -7.13 -17.94
C VAL A 168 9.35 -5.94 -18.09
N LEU A 169 10.20 -5.67 -17.09
CA LEU A 169 11.19 -4.59 -17.15
C LEU A 169 12.20 -4.79 -18.28
N VAL A 170 12.65 -6.03 -18.53
CA VAL A 170 13.55 -6.35 -19.65
C VAL A 170 12.87 -6.08 -20.99
N ILE A 171 11.60 -6.48 -21.16
CA ILE A 171 10.85 -6.23 -22.39
C ILE A 171 10.66 -4.73 -22.62
N ILE A 172 10.22 -3.99 -21.60
CA ILE A 172 10.02 -2.54 -21.69
C ILE A 172 11.34 -1.84 -21.99
N GLY A 173 12.42 -2.19 -21.27
CA GLY A 173 13.75 -1.64 -21.50
C GLY A 173 14.24 -1.88 -22.92
N LYS A 174 14.02 -3.09 -23.46
CA LYS A 174 14.34 -3.42 -24.86
C LYS A 174 13.52 -2.60 -25.85
N LEU A 175 12.22 -2.41 -25.62
CA LEU A 175 11.35 -1.60 -26.48
C LEU A 175 11.77 -0.13 -26.48
N ILE A 176 12.09 0.44 -25.31
CA ILE A 176 12.61 1.80 -25.18
C ILE A 176 13.94 1.92 -25.91
N TYR A 177 14.89 1.00 -25.67
CA TYR A 177 16.18 0.99 -26.33
C TYR A 177 16.07 0.93 -27.86
N LEU A 178 15.24 0.04 -28.41
CA LEU A 178 15.04 -0.08 -29.85
C LEU A 178 14.38 1.17 -30.45
N ASN A 179 13.43 1.78 -29.76
CA ASN A 179 12.79 3.01 -30.22
C ASN A 179 13.75 4.21 -30.18
N VAL A 180 14.57 4.33 -29.14
CA VAL A 180 15.59 5.38 -29.04
C VAL A 180 16.67 5.21 -30.11
N LEU A 181 17.18 3.99 -30.31
CA LEU A 181 18.17 3.69 -31.34
C LEU A 181 17.65 3.94 -32.75
N LYS A 182 16.34 3.75 -32.99
CA LYS A 182 15.71 3.98 -34.30
C LYS A 182 15.44 5.45 -34.61
N MET A 183 15.52 6.34 -33.61
CA MET A 183 15.38 7.79 -33.78
C MET A 183 16.71 8.51 -33.99
N MET A 184 17.84 7.81 -33.79
CA MET A 184 19.19 8.29 -34.12
C MET A 184 19.61 7.79 -35.50
#